data_AF-A0A7C3J9W2-F1
#
_entry.id   AF-A0A7C3J9W2-F1
#
_cell.length_a   1.000
_cell.length_b   1.000
_cell.length_c   1.000
_cell.angle_alpha   90.00
_cell.angle_beta   90.00
_cell.angle_gamma   90.00
#
_symmetry.space_group_name_H-M   'P 1'
#
loop_
_entity.id
_entity.type
_entity.pdbx_description
1 polymer ?
#
loop_
_entity_poly.entity_id
_entity_poly.type
_entity_poly.pdbx_seq_one_letter_code
_entity_poly.pdbx_strand_id
1 'polypeptide(L)'
;MRRLKRESGTDKGSAGAVAIGALIMATAITHLGLSAEDREFVNQELRWLFSAVDQFQQFLQTVGQRLAAEENAIRQRFIQELGAEFYILADKKSQAELARVTPQIWRAEVEQMPPAPEPVPPESERIPQANNKILTDLDPAELQNWSRTVEAILTRINLHLKGLNILLDQEARLGEAGKTDFSIQSQIKYRQVELFTALQELASLVHQVYGVLVTSPNQLIDFLEEG
;
A
#
# COMPACT_ATOMS: atom_id res chain seq x y z
N MET A 1 27.64 38.65 9.68
CA MET A 1 27.46 37.28 9.13
C MET A 1 26.14 36.71 9.62
N ARG A 2 25.08 36.77 8.80
CA ARG A 2 23.77 36.17 9.11
C ARG A 2 23.76 34.73 8.57
N ARG A 3 23.62 33.74 9.46
CA ARG A 3 23.40 32.34 9.07
C ARG A 3 21.98 32.21 8.53
N LEU A 4 21.87 31.91 7.24
CA LEU A 4 20.63 31.45 6.61
C LEU A 4 20.22 30.14 7.29
N LYS A 5 19.04 30.14 7.92
CA LYS A 5 18.33 28.91 8.28
C LYS A 5 18.02 28.19 6.96
N ARG A 6 18.63 27.02 6.76
CA ARG A 6 18.11 26.03 5.82
C ARG A 6 16.81 25.52 6.43
N GLU A 7 15.69 25.97 5.89
CA GLU A 7 14.42 25.27 6.04
C GLU A 7 14.59 23.91 5.36
N SER A 8 14.54 22.86 6.18
CA SER A 8 14.55 21.47 5.74
C SER A 8 13.36 21.26 4.81
N GLY A 9 13.64 20.65 3.66
CA GLY A 9 12.72 20.50 2.56
C GLY A 9 11.38 19.93 3.01
N THR A 10 10.33 20.52 2.45
CA THR A 10 9.04 19.88 2.30
C THR A 10 9.27 18.54 1.59
N ASP A 11 9.07 17.45 2.33
CA ASP A 11 8.86 16.13 1.76
C ASP A 11 7.81 16.29 0.67
N LYS A 12 8.17 15.94 -0.57
CA LYS A 12 7.20 15.88 -1.66
C LYS A 12 6.27 14.73 -1.32
N GLY A 13 5.17 15.06 -0.63
CA GLY A 13 4.20 14.14 -0.08
C GLY A 13 3.79 13.12 -1.14
N SER A 14 4.26 11.89 -0.97
CA SER A 14 3.65 10.74 -1.62
C SER A 14 2.19 10.73 -1.18
N ALA A 15 1.25 10.75 -2.12
CA ALA A 15 -0.16 10.63 -1.80
C ALA A 15 -0.36 9.30 -1.06
N GLY A 16 -1.01 9.33 0.11
CA GLY A 16 -1.33 8.12 0.86
C GLY A 16 -2.19 7.15 0.04
N ALA A 17 -2.19 5.87 0.43
CA ALA A 17 -2.86 4.81 -0.33
C ALA A 17 -4.35 5.14 -0.58
N VAL A 18 -5.06 5.66 0.42
CA VAL A 18 -6.46 6.11 0.30
C VAL A 18 -6.64 7.19 -0.78
N ALA A 19 -5.72 8.15 -0.88
CA ALA A 19 -5.79 9.21 -1.89
C ALA A 19 -5.57 8.64 -3.30
N ILE A 20 -4.67 7.66 -3.45
CA ILE A 20 -4.48 6.94 -4.71
C ILE A 20 -5.76 6.18 -5.08
N GLY A 21 -6.38 5.48 -4.14
CA GLY A 21 -7.65 4.79 -4.36
C GLY A 21 -8.77 5.73 -4.83
N ALA A 22 -8.88 6.91 -4.21
CA ALA A 22 -9.82 7.94 -4.64
C ALA A 22 -9.61 8.39 -6.10
N LEU A 23 -8.34 8.55 -6.50
CA LEU A 23 -8.01 8.89 -7.88
C LEU A 23 -8.37 7.78 -8.87
N ILE A 24 -8.19 6.50 -8.51
CA ILE A 24 -8.61 5.37 -9.36
C ILE A 24 -10.11 5.37 -9.58
N MET A 25 -10.89 5.54 -8.50
CA MET A 25 -12.36 5.59 -8.60
C MET A 25 -12.81 6.76 -9.49
N ALA A 26 -12.19 7.93 -9.35
CA ALA A 26 -12.52 9.11 -10.14
C ALA A 26 -12.10 9.00 -11.62
N THR A 27 -10.88 8.52 -11.89
CA THR A 27 -10.27 8.53 -13.23
C THR A 27 -10.55 7.26 -14.02
N ALA A 28 -10.37 6.08 -13.41
CA ALA A 28 -10.44 4.82 -14.14
C ALA A 28 -11.87 4.26 -14.12
N ILE A 29 -12.46 4.12 -12.94
CA ILE A 29 -13.75 3.43 -12.77
C ILE A 29 -14.91 4.22 -13.38
N THR A 30 -14.93 5.54 -13.22
CA THR A 30 -16.00 6.39 -13.74
C THR A 30 -16.14 6.33 -15.27
N HIS A 31 -15.06 6.00 -15.98
CA HIS A 31 -15.01 5.93 -17.44
C HIS A 31 -15.34 4.54 -18.03
N LEU A 32 -15.53 3.51 -17.21
CA LEU A 32 -15.77 2.13 -17.69
C LEU A 32 -17.21 1.85 -18.14
N GLY A 33 -18.14 2.82 -18.03
CA GLY A 33 -19.53 2.59 -18.40
C GLY A 33 -20.28 1.58 -17.52
N LEU A 34 -19.72 1.23 -16.36
CA LEU A 34 -20.34 0.34 -15.38
C LEU A 34 -21.71 0.87 -14.93
N SER A 35 -22.62 -0.07 -14.63
CA SER A 35 -23.89 0.26 -13.97
C SER A 35 -23.65 0.94 -12.62
N ALA A 36 -24.66 1.64 -12.10
CA ALA A 36 -24.52 2.31 -10.80
C ALA A 36 -24.25 1.32 -9.66
N GLU A 37 -24.84 0.12 -9.73
CA GLU A 37 -24.69 -0.95 -8.75
C GLU A 37 -23.28 -1.54 -8.80
N ASP A 38 -22.81 -1.96 -9.98
CA ASP A 38 -21.45 -2.52 -10.15
C ASP A 38 -20.37 -1.51 -9.75
N ARG A 39 -20.61 -0.23 -10.05
CA ARG A 39 -19.69 0.85 -9.66
C ARG A 39 -19.62 1.04 -8.16
N GLU A 40 -20.74 1.00 -7.46
CA GLU A 40 -20.73 1.14 -6.00
C GLU A 40 -20.06 -0.07 -5.34
N PHE A 41 -20.32 -1.28 -5.86
CA PHE A 41 -19.63 -2.49 -5.43
C PHE A 41 -18.11 -2.37 -5.56
N VAL A 42 -17.62 -2.03 -6.76
CA VAL A 42 -16.19 -1.83 -7.03
C VAL A 42 -15.60 -0.74 -6.13
N ASN A 43 -16.31 0.38 -5.97
CA ASN A 43 -15.84 1.47 -5.12
C ASN A 43 -15.73 1.04 -3.65
N GLN A 44 -16.67 0.23 -3.14
CA GLN A 44 -16.62 -0.28 -1.79
C GLN A 44 -15.40 -1.19 -1.58
N GLU A 45 -15.15 -2.11 -2.51
CA GLU A 45 -13.98 -3.00 -2.45
C GLU A 45 -12.67 -2.21 -2.53
N LEU A 46 -12.56 -1.23 -3.42
CA LEU A 46 -11.38 -0.39 -3.54
C LEU A 46 -11.16 0.48 -2.30
N ARG A 47 -12.21 1.07 -1.72
CA ARG A 47 -12.09 1.81 -0.44
C ARG A 47 -11.52 0.94 0.66
N TRP A 48 -12.07 -0.27 0.81
CA TRP A 48 -11.55 -1.23 1.79
C TRP A 48 -10.09 -1.59 1.51
N LEU A 49 -9.75 -1.95 0.27
CA LEU A 49 -8.40 -2.32 -0.13
C LEU A 49 -7.38 -1.22 0.23
N PHE A 50 -7.65 0.02 -0.17
CA PHE A 50 -6.73 1.13 0.09
C PHE A 50 -6.69 1.56 1.55
N SER A 51 -7.78 1.37 2.31
CA SER A 51 -7.80 1.56 3.76
C SER A 51 -6.93 0.53 4.48
N ALA A 52 -7.02 -0.75 4.08
CA ALA A 52 -6.19 -1.83 4.61
C ALA A 52 -4.69 -1.62 4.31
N VAL A 53 -4.36 -1.14 3.10
CA VAL A 53 -2.98 -0.79 2.72
C VAL A 53 -2.44 0.36 3.57
N ASP A 54 -3.22 1.42 3.76
CA ASP A 54 -2.81 2.57 4.57
C ASP A 54 -2.55 2.17 6.02
N GLN A 55 -3.46 1.38 6.60
CA GLN A 55 -3.28 0.82 7.94
C GLN A 55 -2.04 -0.07 8.04
N PHE A 56 -1.78 -0.90 7.04
CA PHE A 56 -0.57 -1.73 7.00
C PHE A 56 0.71 -0.88 6.93
N GLN A 57 0.72 0.23 6.20
CA GLN A 57 1.87 1.13 6.20
C GLN A 57 2.07 1.83 7.56
N GLN A 58 0.98 2.27 8.19
CA GLN A 58 1.02 2.84 9.55
C GLN A 58 1.54 1.84 10.59
N PHE A 59 1.15 0.57 10.46
CA PHE A 59 1.65 -0.53 11.28
C PHE A 59 3.16 -0.66 11.18
N LEU A 60 3.67 -0.78 9.95
CA LEU A 60 5.09 -0.93 9.66
C LEU A 60 5.90 0.26 10.17
N GLN A 61 5.36 1.47 10.03
CA GLN A 61 5.99 2.67 10.57
C GLN A 61 6.10 2.62 12.10
N THR A 62 5.02 2.20 12.78
CA THR A 62 4.97 2.08 14.24
C THR A 62 5.97 1.04 14.74
N VAL A 63 5.97 -0.14 14.13
CA VAL A 63 6.93 -1.21 14.44
C VAL A 63 8.36 -0.74 14.19
N GLY A 64 8.63 -0.08 13.05
CA GLY A 64 9.96 0.43 12.71
C GLY A 64 10.47 1.44 13.74
N GLN A 65 9.62 2.36 14.20
CA GLN A 65 9.97 3.31 15.26
C GLN A 65 10.27 2.60 16.59
N ARG A 66 9.46 1.61 16.96
CA ARG A 66 9.65 0.84 18.19
C ARG A 66 10.92 0.00 18.16
N LEU A 67 11.22 -0.66 17.04
CA LEU A 67 12.46 -1.40 16.85
C LEU A 67 13.69 -0.50 16.91
N ALA A 68 13.63 0.69 16.30
CA ALA A 68 14.73 1.65 16.38
C ALA A 68 14.97 2.16 17.81
N ALA A 69 13.89 2.40 18.57
CA ALA A 69 13.98 2.77 19.98
C ALA A 69 14.58 1.64 20.83
N GLU A 70 14.13 0.40 20.62
CA GLU A 70 14.62 -0.78 21.32
C GLU A 70 16.09 -1.07 20.99
N GLU A 71 16.48 -0.98 19.71
CA GLU A 71 17.87 -1.12 19.28
C GLU A 71 18.77 -0.13 20.00
N ASN A 72 18.37 1.15 20.06
CA ASN A 72 19.14 2.16 20.76
C ASN A 72 19.23 1.85 22.26
N ALA A 73 18.14 1.44 22.91
CA ALA A 73 18.14 1.07 24.33
C ALA A 73 19.08 -0.10 24.62
N ILE A 74 18.99 -1.18 23.84
CA ILE A 74 19.87 -2.35 23.93
C ILE A 74 21.33 -1.96 23.71
N ARG A 75 21.61 -1.13 22.70
CA ARG A 75 22.97 -0.67 22.39
C ARG A 75 23.56 0.16 23.52
N GLN A 76 22.80 1.10 24.08
CA GLN A 76 23.25 1.92 25.22
C GLN A 76 23.55 1.05 26.46
N ARG A 77 22.70 0.04 26.73
CA ARG A 77 22.94 -0.92 27.80
C ARG A 77 24.27 -1.66 27.63
N PHE A 78 24.56 -2.19 26.43
CA PHE A 78 25.82 -2.88 26.18
C PHE A 78 27.04 -1.95 26.20
N ILE A 79 26.91 -0.70 25.75
CA ILE A 79 27.99 0.29 25.86
C ILE A 79 28.30 0.59 27.34
N GLN A 80 27.27 0.71 28.19
CA GLN A 80 27.44 0.91 29.63
C GLN A 80 28.08 -0.29 30.32
N GLU A 81 27.70 -1.51 29.91
CA GLU A 81 28.23 -2.76 30.49
C GLU A 81 29.67 -3.06 30.05
N LEU A 82 30.01 -2.82 28.77
CA LEU A 82 31.29 -3.22 28.19
C LEU A 82 32.33 -2.10 28.21
N GLY A 83 31.91 -0.84 28.24
CA GLY A 83 32.77 0.31 27.95
C GLY A 83 32.72 0.73 26.48
N ALA A 84 32.87 2.03 26.22
CA ALA A 84 32.76 2.61 24.88
C ALA A 84 33.83 2.11 23.91
N GLU A 85 34.99 1.70 24.43
CA GLU A 85 36.10 1.12 23.68
C GLU A 85 35.75 -0.25 23.06
N PHE A 86 34.68 -0.91 23.51
CA PHE A 86 34.19 -2.18 22.96
C PHE A 86 32.96 -2.01 22.05
N TYR A 87 32.82 -0.86 21.39
CA TYR A 87 31.66 -0.53 20.54
C TYR A 87 31.31 -1.63 19.52
N ILE A 88 32.29 -2.24 18.84
CA ILE A 88 32.04 -3.32 17.86
C ILE A 88 31.40 -4.55 18.52
N LEU A 89 31.84 -4.91 19.73
CA LEU A 89 31.27 -6.03 20.47
C LEU A 89 29.88 -5.69 21.00
N ALA A 90 29.67 -4.46 21.48
CA ALA A 90 28.37 -3.95 21.90
C ALA A 90 27.36 -3.97 20.75
N ASP A 91 27.78 -3.56 19.55
CA ASP A 91 26.95 -3.55 18.34
C ASP A 91 26.51 -4.98 17.95
N LYS A 92 27.46 -5.93 17.86
CA LYS A 92 27.13 -7.34 17.56
C LYS A 92 26.17 -7.95 18.57
N LYS A 93 26.38 -7.68 19.87
CA LYS A 93 25.47 -8.15 20.92
C LYS A 93 24.10 -7.49 20.83
N SER A 94 24.05 -6.20 20.48
CA SER A 94 22.78 -5.50 20.29
C SER A 94 21.97 -6.06 19.12
N GLN A 95 22.60 -6.41 18.00
CA GLN A 95 21.91 -7.02 16.86
C GLN A 95 21.34 -8.40 17.20
N ALA A 96 22.10 -9.23 17.91
CA ALA A 96 21.64 -10.56 18.33
C ALA A 96 20.45 -10.47 19.30
N GLU A 97 20.49 -9.53 20.25
CA GLU A 97 19.40 -9.30 21.19
C GLU A 97 18.18 -8.68 20.50
N LEU A 98 18.39 -7.72 19.58
CA LEU A 98 17.33 -7.13 18.79
C LEU A 98 16.58 -8.20 17.98
N ALA A 99 17.31 -9.08 17.29
CA ALA A 99 16.72 -10.19 16.55
C ALA A 99 15.85 -11.11 17.43
N ARG A 100 16.19 -11.26 18.73
CA ARG A 100 15.43 -12.05 19.69
C ARG A 100 14.12 -11.38 20.11
N VAL A 101 14.12 -10.06 20.28
CA VAL A 101 12.94 -9.30 20.74
C VAL A 101 12.04 -8.85 19.60
N THR A 102 12.54 -8.76 18.36
CA THR A 102 11.79 -8.33 17.18
C THR A 102 10.43 -9.06 17.06
N PRO A 103 10.34 -10.41 17.03
CA PRO A 103 9.05 -11.08 16.88
C PRO A 103 8.03 -10.75 17.97
N GLN A 104 8.48 -10.42 19.18
CA GLN A 104 7.62 -10.05 20.31
C GLN A 104 7.06 -8.65 20.13
N ILE A 105 7.90 -7.70 19.68
CA ILE A 105 7.47 -6.35 19.33
C ILE A 105 6.42 -6.40 18.23
N TRP A 106 6.66 -7.14 17.15
CA TRP A 106 5.71 -7.29 16.06
C TRP A 106 4.36 -7.81 16.53
N ARG A 107 4.32 -8.95 17.24
CA ARG A 107 3.05 -9.51 17.74
C ARG A 107 2.30 -8.54 18.64
N ALA A 108 3.02 -7.88 19.56
CA ALA A 108 2.42 -6.90 20.46
C ALA A 108 1.79 -5.73 19.68
N GLU A 109 2.44 -5.24 18.62
CA GLU A 109 1.89 -4.18 17.78
C GLU A 109 0.68 -4.66 16.96
N VAL A 110 0.71 -5.87 16.39
CA VAL A 110 -0.44 -6.43 15.65
C VAL A 110 -1.66 -6.57 16.58
N GLU A 111 -1.47 -7.09 17.78
CA GLU A 111 -2.55 -7.28 18.76
C GLU A 111 -3.21 -5.96 19.17
N GLN A 112 -2.41 -4.90 19.29
CA GLN A 112 -2.86 -3.55 19.64
C GLN A 112 -3.49 -2.81 18.48
N MET A 113 -3.26 -3.25 17.24
CA MET A 113 -3.77 -2.56 16.08
C MET A 113 -5.30 -2.70 15.97
N PRO A 114 -6.02 -1.58 15.71
CA PRO A 114 -7.44 -1.66 15.39
C PRO A 114 -7.65 -2.42 14.06
N PRO A 115 -8.88 -2.88 13.79
CA PRO A 115 -9.27 -3.34 12.45
C PRO A 115 -9.14 -2.22 11.40
N ALA A 116 -9.17 -2.59 10.12
CA ALA A 116 -9.20 -1.62 9.04
C ALA A 116 -10.41 -0.69 9.20
N PRO A 117 -10.25 0.63 8.96
CA PRO A 117 -11.32 1.62 9.15
C PRO A 117 -12.59 1.31 8.35
N GLU A 118 -12.43 0.78 7.14
CA GLU A 118 -13.54 0.40 6.27
C GLU A 118 -14.03 -1.02 6.62
N PRO A 119 -15.36 -1.26 6.60
CA PRO A 119 -15.89 -2.61 6.78
C PRO A 119 -15.51 -3.51 5.62
N VAL A 120 -15.24 -4.79 5.91
CA VAL A 120 -14.95 -5.77 4.88
C VAL A 120 -16.17 -5.91 3.95
N PRO A 121 -15.99 -5.80 2.62
CA PRO A 121 -17.08 -5.98 1.69
C PRO A 121 -17.75 -7.36 1.87
N PRO A 122 -19.08 -7.44 1.72
CA PRO A 122 -19.83 -8.65 2.06
C PRO A 122 -19.49 -9.83 1.14
N GLU A 123 -19.08 -9.56 -0.10
CA GLU A 123 -18.80 -10.59 -1.12
C GLU A 123 -17.32 -11.00 -1.19
N SER A 124 -16.44 -10.34 -0.43
CA SER A 124 -15.02 -10.68 -0.41
C SER A 124 -14.78 -12.08 0.16
N GLU A 125 -13.87 -12.82 -0.46
CA GLU A 125 -13.43 -14.12 0.03
C GLU A 125 -12.57 -13.96 1.29
N ARG A 126 -12.77 -14.83 2.28
CA ARG A 126 -12.12 -14.73 3.60
C ARG A 126 -11.59 -16.07 4.05
N ILE A 127 -10.36 -16.07 4.57
CA ILE A 127 -9.87 -17.21 5.34
C ILE A 127 -10.57 -17.25 6.71
N PRO A 128 -10.67 -18.40 7.40
CA PRO A 128 -11.40 -18.52 8.66
C PRO A 128 -10.94 -17.58 9.79
N GLN A 129 -9.69 -17.11 9.73
CA GLN A 129 -9.08 -16.26 10.76
C GLN A 129 -9.22 -14.75 10.45
N ALA A 130 -9.70 -14.38 9.26
CA ALA A 130 -9.81 -12.99 8.83
C ALA A 130 -10.88 -12.25 9.64
N ASN A 131 -10.46 -11.23 10.36
CA ASN A 131 -11.31 -10.41 11.24
C ASN A 131 -11.12 -8.91 10.99
N ASN A 132 -10.75 -8.55 9.75
CA ASN A 132 -10.41 -7.19 9.33
C ASN A 132 -9.17 -6.60 10.04
N LYS A 133 -8.31 -7.45 10.64
CA LYS A 133 -7.01 -7.07 11.19
C LYS A 133 -5.89 -7.77 10.42
N ILE A 134 -4.68 -7.23 10.59
CA ILE A 134 -3.44 -7.90 10.19
C ILE A 134 -3.35 -9.25 10.93
N LEU A 135 -2.98 -10.31 10.20
CA LEU A 135 -2.80 -11.65 10.75
C LEU A 135 -1.59 -11.70 11.70
N THR A 136 -1.71 -12.47 12.77
CA THR A 136 -0.72 -12.50 13.88
C THR A 136 0.46 -13.44 13.65
N ASP A 137 0.35 -14.35 12.68
CA ASP A 137 1.30 -15.42 12.37
C ASP A 137 2.28 -15.08 11.24
N LEU A 138 2.31 -13.81 10.81
CA LEU A 138 3.17 -13.30 9.75
C LEU A 138 4.64 -13.22 10.17
N ASP A 139 5.56 -13.58 9.26
CA ASP A 139 6.99 -13.47 9.48
C ASP A 139 7.46 -11.99 9.36
N PRO A 140 8.12 -11.42 10.38
CA PRO A 140 8.71 -10.08 10.30
C PRO A 140 9.56 -9.80 9.04
N ALA A 141 10.30 -10.80 8.55
CA ALA A 141 11.13 -10.64 7.36
C ALA A 141 10.27 -10.50 6.09
N GLU A 142 9.18 -11.25 6.00
CA GLU A 142 8.20 -11.16 4.91
C GLU A 142 7.49 -9.80 4.93
N LEU A 143 7.07 -9.35 6.11
CA LEU A 143 6.37 -8.06 6.29
C LEU A 143 7.23 -6.87 5.81
N GLN A 144 8.53 -6.89 6.11
CA GLN A 144 9.43 -5.85 5.63
C GLN A 144 9.60 -5.89 4.10
N ASN A 145 9.63 -7.08 3.50
CA ASN A 145 9.63 -7.20 2.04
C ASN A 145 8.31 -6.71 1.44
N TRP A 146 7.18 -7.05 2.06
CA TRP A 146 5.85 -6.59 1.63
C TRP A 146 5.73 -5.07 1.67
N SER A 147 6.31 -4.38 2.66
CA SER A 147 6.38 -2.91 2.67
C SER A 147 6.94 -2.35 1.36
N ARG A 148 8.10 -2.88 0.92
CA ARG A 148 8.76 -2.43 -0.32
C ARG A 148 7.94 -2.79 -1.54
N THR A 149 7.33 -3.97 -1.56
CA THR A 149 6.47 -4.41 -2.66
C THR A 149 5.22 -3.54 -2.79
N VAL A 150 4.57 -3.21 -1.67
CA VAL A 150 3.42 -2.30 -1.63
C VAL A 150 3.81 -0.92 -2.17
N GLU A 151 4.92 -0.35 -1.71
CA GLU A 151 5.41 0.94 -2.23
C GLU A 151 5.71 0.90 -3.74
N ALA A 152 6.30 -0.18 -4.23
CA ALA A 152 6.58 -0.38 -5.65
C ALA A 152 5.29 -0.47 -6.47
N ILE A 153 4.28 -1.20 -5.98
CA ILE A 153 2.97 -1.32 -6.63
C ILE A 153 2.23 0.01 -6.64
N LEU A 154 2.17 0.72 -5.51
CA LEU A 154 1.56 2.06 -5.43
C LEU A 154 2.24 3.05 -6.39
N THR A 155 3.57 2.95 -6.53
CA THR A 155 4.33 3.75 -7.50
C THR A 155 3.93 3.43 -8.94
N ARG A 156 3.81 2.14 -9.30
CA ARG A 156 3.32 1.70 -10.61
C ARG A 156 1.90 2.19 -10.87
N ILE A 157 0.98 1.99 -9.93
CA ILE A 157 -0.41 2.47 -9.99
C ILE A 157 -0.44 3.97 -10.31
N ASN A 158 0.33 4.78 -9.59
CA ASN A 158 0.40 6.21 -9.81
C ASN A 158 0.96 6.57 -11.21
N LEU A 159 1.94 5.81 -11.71
CA LEU A 159 2.45 5.97 -13.07
C LEU A 159 1.38 5.68 -14.13
N HIS A 160 0.65 4.57 -13.98
CA HIS A 160 -0.44 4.19 -14.90
C HIS A 160 -1.57 5.22 -14.86
N LEU A 161 -1.96 5.71 -13.67
CA LEU A 161 -2.95 6.77 -13.50
C LEU A 161 -2.56 8.07 -14.18
N LYS A 162 -1.30 8.50 -14.05
CA LYS A 162 -0.81 9.70 -14.75
C LYS A 162 -0.89 9.54 -16.26
N GLY A 163 -0.48 8.38 -16.78
CA GLY A 163 -0.60 8.07 -18.20
C GLY A 163 -2.05 8.06 -18.69
N LEU A 164 -2.94 7.44 -17.91
CA LEU A 164 -4.37 7.38 -18.20
C LEU A 164 -5.00 8.78 -18.22
N ASN A 165 -4.71 9.63 -17.22
CA ASN A 165 -5.19 11.02 -17.19
C ASN A 165 -4.79 11.81 -18.43
N ILE A 166 -3.54 11.67 -18.90
CA ILE A 166 -3.07 12.36 -20.12
C ILE A 166 -3.90 11.93 -21.34
N LEU A 167 -4.20 10.63 -21.47
CA LEU A 167 -4.97 10.08 -22.57
C LEU A 167 -6.44 10.52 -22.53
N LEU A 168 -7.05 10.49 -21.34
CA LEU A 168 -8.43 10.97 -21.14
C LEU A 168 -8.53 12.48 -21.41
N ASP A 169 -7.55 13.28 -20.99
CA ASP A 169 -7.49 14.71 -21.31
C ASP A 169 -7.33 14.96 -22.81
N GLN A 170 -6.62 14.08 -23.52
CA GLN A 170 -6.48 14.16 -24.97
C GLN A 170 -7.78 13.79 -25.68
N GLU A 171 -8.43 12.70 -25.26
CA GLU A 171 -9.74 12.30 -25.74
C GLU A 171 -10.75 13.43 -25.56
N ALA A 172 -10.84 14.00 -24.35
CA ALA A 172 -11.75 15.09 -24.02
C ALA A 172 -11.52 16.34 -24.88
N ARG A 173 -10.24 16.68 -25.15
CA ARG A 173 -9.88 17.80 -26.04
C ARG A 173 -10.31 17.59 -27.49
N LEU A 174 -10.33 16.35 -27.96
CA LEU A 174 -10.75 15.99 -29.33
C LEU A 174 -12.27 15.76 -29.43
N GLY A 175 -12.98 15.64 -28.30
CA GLY A 175 -14.42 15.40 -28.27
C GLY A 175 -14.81 14.08 -28.95
N GLU A 176 -15.82 14.10 -29.81
CA GLU A 176 -16.27 12.90 -30.53
C GLU A 176 -15.18 12.28 -31.41
N ALA A 177 -14.29 13.10 -31.98
CA ALA A 177 -13.17 12.58 -32.77
C ALA A 177 -12.24 11.70 -31.91
N GLY A 178 -11.97 12.11 -30.66
CA GLY A 178 -11.14 11.34 -29.72
C GLY A 178 -11.79 10.04 -29.27
N LYS A 179 -13.11 10.04 -29.08
CA LYS A 179 -13.88 8.81 -28.74
C LYS A 179 -13.83 7.77 -29.86
N THR A 180 -13.80 8.22 -31.11
CA THR A 180 -13.68 7.34 -32.28
C THR A 180 -12.24 7.05 -32.69
N ASP A 181 -11.26 7.70 -32.06
CA ASP A 181 -9.84 7.50 -32.38
C ASP A 181 -9.37 6.17 -31.78
N PHE A 182 -9.23 5.17 -32.65
CA PHE A 182 -8.81 3.83 -32.28
C PHE A 182 -7.47 3.79 -31.53
N SER A 183 -6.53 4.69 -31.86
CA SER A 183 -5.22 4.74 -31.21
C SER A 183 -5.33 5.22 -29.77
N ILE A 184 -6.14 6.26 -29.52
CA ILE A 184 -6.36 6.80 -28.18
C ILE A 184 -7.13 5.79 -27.33
N GLN A 185 -8.22 5.23 -27.85
CA GLN A 185 -9.03 4.24 -27.13
C GLN A 185 -8.23 2.99 -26.78
N SER A 186 -7.42 2.47 -27.70
CA SER A 186 -6.55 1.32 -27.44
C SER A 186 -5.53 1.60 -26.35
N GLN A 187 -4.96 2.82 -26.32
CA GLN A 187 -4.02 3.21 -25.26
C GLN A 187 -4.72 3.40 -23.91
N ILE A 188 -5.93 3.97 -23.87
CA ILE A 188 -6.74 4.09 -22.65
C ILE A 188 -7.00 2.70 -22.08
N LYS A 189 -7.55 1.79 -22.89
CA LYS A 189 -7.82 0.40 -22.51
C LYS A 189 -6.56 -0.29 -22.00
N TYR A 190 -5.45 -0.20 -22.73
CA TYR A 190 -4.16 -0.76 -22.31
C TYR A 190 -3.72 -0.22 -20.94
N ARG A 191 -3.83 1.09 -20.69
CA ARG A 191 -3.47 1.68 -19.39
C ARG A 191 -4.40 1.25 -18.26
N GLN A 192 -5.70 1.07 -18.54
CA GLN A 192 -6.64 0.58 -17.55
C GLN A 192 -6.35 -0.88 -17.18
N VAL A 193 -6.03 -1.74 -18.16
CA VAL A 193 -5.61 -3.13 -17.89
C VAL A 193 -4.38 -3.16 -17.00
N GLU A 194 -3.30 -2.44 -17.36
CA GLU A 194 -2.08 -2.38 -16.56
C GLU A 194 -2.32 -1.84 -15.13
N LEU A 195 -3.22 -0.85 -14.99
CA LEU A 195 -3.63 -0.32 -13.71
C LEU A 195 -4.34 -1.39 -12.86
N PHE A 196 -5.28 -2.14 -13.45
CA PHE A 196 -6.05 -3.15 -12.73
C PHE A 196 -5.23 -4.41 -12.42
N THR A 197 -4.26 -4.77 -13.27
CA THR A 197 -3.25 -5.79 -12.94
C THR A 197 -2.44 -5.39 -11.71
N ALA A 198 -1.99 -4.13 -11.62
CA ALA A 198 -1.29 -3.65 -10.43
C ALA A 198 -2.20 -3.66 -9.17
N LEU A 199 -3.51 -3.40 -9.33
CA LEU A 199 -4.48 -3.53 -8.23
C LEU A 199 -4.71 -4.98 -7.80
N GLN A 200 -4.73 -5.92 -8.74
CA GLN A 200 -4.81 -7.35 -8.45
C GLN A 200 -3.59 -7.82 -7.65
N GLU A 201 -2.39 -7.39 -8.02
CA GLU A 201 -1.17 -7.66 -7.26
C GLU A 201 -1.28 -7.10 -5.83
N LEU A 202 -1.80 -5.87 -5.69
CA LEU A 202 -2.03 -5.25 -4.38
C LEU A 202 -3.05 -6.03 -3.55
N ALA A 203 -4.18 -6.41 -4.14
CA ALA A 203 -5.23 -7.20 -3.50
C ALA A 203 -4.70 -8.57 -3.04
N SER A 204 -3.82 -9.20 -3.83
CA SER A 204 -3.18 -10.47 -3.47
C SER A 204 -2.26 -10.33 -2.26
N LEU A 205 -1.49 -9.23 -2.17
CA LEU A 205 -0.67 -8.95 -0.98
C LEU A 205 -1.53 -8.65 0.25
N VAL A 206 -2.58 -7.85 0.09
CA VAL A 206 -3.51 -7.54 1.18
C VAL A 206 -4.22 -8.82 1.66
N HIS A 207 -4.54 -9.74 0.77
CA HIS A 207 -5.06 -11.05 1.14
C HIS A 207 -4.07 -11.84 2.01
N GLN A 208 -2.77 -11.80 1.72
CA GLN A 208 -1.76 -12.44 2.57
C GLN A 208 -1.65 -11.78 3.96
N VAL A 209 -1.88 -10.47 4.05
CA VAL A 209 -1.76 -9.71 5.31
C VAL A 209 -3.01 -9.78 6.17
N TYR A 210 -4.21 -9.71 5.56
CA TYR A 210 -5.49 -9.59 6.25
C TYR A 210 -6.38 -10.84 6.12
N GLY A 211 -6.03 -11.76 5.22
CA GLY A 211 -6.84 -12.94 4.94
C GLY A 211 -8.13 -12.65 4.17
N VAL A 212 -8.26 -11.46 3.56
CA VAL A 212 -9.44 -11.00 2.82
C VAL A 212 -9.04 -10.67 1.39
N LEU A 213 -9.71 -11.29 0.42
CA LEU A 213 -9.51 -11.05 -1.00
C LEU A 213 -10.69 -10.28 -1.59
N VAL A 214 -10.41 -9.11 -2.16
CA VAL A 214 -11.34 -8.38 -3.01
C VAL A 214 -11.21 -8.82 -4.46
N THR A 215 -12.34 -8.99 -5.16
CA THR A 215 -12.36 -9.58 -6.51
C THR A 215 -12.47 -8.54 -7.61
N SER A 216 -12.87 -7.30 -7.29
CA SER A 216 -13.09 -6.22 -8.24
C SER A 216 -11.92 -6.00 -9.21
N PRO A 217 -10.64 -6.00 -8.79
CA PRO A 217 -9.54 -5.83 -9.74
C PRO A 217 -9.54 -6.86 -10.88
N ASN A 218 -9.84 -8.13 -10.60
CA ASN A 218 -9.92 -9.17 -11.63
C ASN A 218 -11.13 -8.96 -12.53
N GLN A 219 -12.30 -8.72 -11.93
CA GLN A 219 -13.54 -8.51 -12.67
C GLN A 219 -13.43 -7.31 -13.63
N LEU A 220 -12.69 -6.26 -13.25
CA LEU A 220 -12.44 -5.11 -14.11
C LEU A 220 -11.50 -5.43 -15.28
N ILE A 221 -10.55 -6.34 -15.11
CA ILE A 221 -9.70 -6.83 -16.21
C ILE A 221 -10.57 -7.64 -17.17
N ASP A 222 -11.33 -8.60 -16.66
CA ASP A 222 -12.22 -9.45 -17.47
C ASP A 222 -13.21 -8.59 -18.27
N PHE A 223 -13.84 -7.60 -17.62
CA PHE A 223 -14.75 -6.64 -18.25
C PHE A 223 -14.08 -5.88 -19.41
N LEU A 224 -12.83 -5.46 -19.24
CA LEU A 224 -12.08 -4.77 -20.29
C LEU A 224 -11.70 -5.72 -21.42
N GLU A 225 -11.33 -6.96 -21.15
CA GLU A 225 -10.90 -7.90 -22.18
C GLU A 225 -12.06 -8.39 -23.05
N GLU A 226 -13.27 -8.52 -22.48
CA GLU A 226 -14.48 -8.96 -23.18
C GLU A 226 -15.16 -7.86 -24.02
N GLY A 227 -14.93 -6.58 -23.70
CA GLY A 227 -15.51 -5.41 -24.41
C GLY A 227 -14.63 -4.85 -25.51
#